data_AF-A0A351IV96-F1
#
_entry.id   AF-A0A351IV96-F1
#
_cell.length_a   1.000
_cell.length_b   1.000
_cell.length_c   1.000
_cell.angle_alpha   90.00
_cell.angle_beta   90.00
_cell.angle_gamma   90.00
#
_symmetry.space_group_name_H-M   'P 1'
#
loop_
_entity.id
_entity.type
_entity.pdbx_description
1 polymer ?
#
loop_
_entity_poly.entity_id
_entity_poly.type
_entity_poly.pdbx_seq_one_letter_code
_entity_poly.pdbx_strand_id
1 'polypeptide(L)'
;EDALCREAAVAALGALGHERGRAAILGGLKDRPAVRRRAVLALAAFEGDDVEAALERALEDRDWQVRQAAEDLLGPGATGDHP
;
A
#
# COMPACT_ATOMS: atom_id res chain seq x y z
N GLU A 1 0.84 12.19 -19.83
CA GLU A 1 -0.21 11.38 -19.16
C GLU A 1 0.42 10.43 -18.13
N ASP A 2 1.46 10.90 -17.44
CA ASP A 2 1.45 11.64 -16.16
C ASP A 2 1.49 10.69 -14.96
N ALA A 3 2.69 10.10 -14.79
CA ALA A 3 3.05 9.34 -13.60
C ALA A 3 2.82 10.16 -12.31
N LEU A 4 3.05 11.48 -12.38
CA LEU A 4 2.78 12.42 -11.30
C LEU A 4 1.29 12.47 -10.93
N CYS A 5 0.36 12.39 -11.90
CA CYS A 5 -1.06 12.33 -11.60
C CYS A 5 -1.47 11.04 -10.87
N ARG A 6 -0.87 9.90 -11.23
CA ARG A 6 -1.15 8.63 -10.53
C ARG A 6 -0.60 8.63 -9.10
N GLU A 7 0.59 9.18 -8.88
CA GLU A 7 1.17 9.31 -7.54
C GLU A 7 0.34 10.22 -6.63
N ALA A 8 -0.11 11.37 -7.17
CA ALA A 8 -0.99 12.29 -6.43
C ALA A 8 -2.36 11.67 -6.15
N ALA A 9 -2.93 10.92 -7.10
CA ALA A 9 -4.20 10.24 -6.92
C ALA A 9 -4.12 9.16 -5.84
N VAL A 10 -3.07 8.33 -5.82
CA VAL A 10 -2.89 7.31 -4.78
C VAL A 10 -2.70 7.94 -3.40
N ALA A 11 -1.92 9.02 -3.31
CA ALA A 11 -1.73 9.75 -2.05
C ALA A 11 -3.04 10.39 -1.54
N ALA A 12 -3.80 11.03 -2.42
CA ALA A 12 -5.08 11.64 -2.07
C ALA A 12 -6.16 10.61 -1.70
N LEU A 13 -6.15 9.43 -2.34
CA LEU A 13 -7.10 8.36 -2.07
C LEU A 13 -6.81 7.61 -0.76
N GLY A 14 -5.53 7.45 -0.40
CA GLY A 14 -5.14 6.97 0.93
C GLY A 14 -5.61 7.92 2.04
N ALA A 15 -5.57 9.23 1.80
CA ALA A 15 -6.04 10.24 2.75
C ALA A 15 -7.58 10.32 2.90
N LEU A 16 -8.34 9.81 1.93
CA LEU A 16 -9.81 9.88 1.93
C LEU A 16 -10.49 8.67 2.59
N GLY A 17 -9.76 7.60 2.93
CA GLY A 17 -10.25 6.50 3.79
C GLY A 17 -11.54 5.82 3.33
N HIS A 18 -11.89 5.87 2.04
CA HIS A 18 -13.15 5.36 1.52
C HIS A 18 -12.95 4.09 0.67
N GLU A 19 -13.98 3.25 0.51
CA GLU A 19 -13.95 1.98 -0.26
C GLU A 19 -13.34 2.12 -1.67
N ARG A 20 -13.54 3.28 -2.31
CA ARG A 20 -12.94 3.59 -3.63
C ARG A 20 -11.42 3.75 -3.57
N GLY A 21 -10.88 4.18 -2.43
CA GLY A 21 -9.45 4.24 -2.17
C GLY A 21 -8.83 2.85 -2.12
N ARG A 22 -9.47 1.88 -1.44
CA ARG A 22 -8.99 0.49 -1.36
C ARG A 22 -8.84 -0.14 -2.74
N ALA A 23 -9.84 -0.04 -3.62
CA ALA A 23 -9.77 -0.58 -4.97
C ALA A 23 -8.65 0.07 -5.81
N ALA A 24 -8.47 1.39 -5.69
CA ALA A 24 -7.41 2.11 -6.39
C ALA A 24 -6.01 1.75 -5.88
N ILE A 25 -5.85 1.59 -4.57
CA ILE A 25 -4.59 1.18 -3.93
C ILE A 25 -4.21 -0.24 -4.37
N LEU A 26 -5.17 -1.18 -4.35
CA LEU A 26 -4.95 -2.54 -4.85
C LEU A 26 -4.57 -2.57 -6.35
N GLY A 27 -5.13 -1.65 -7.15
CA GLY A 27 -4.70 -1.45 -8.53
C GLY A 27 -3.26 -0.94 -8.66
N GLY A 28 -2.86 -0.04 -7.76
CA GLY A 28 -1.51 0.55 -7.71
C GLY A 28 -0.39 -0.46 -7.42
N LEU A 29 -0.70 -1.58 -6.75
CA LEU A 29 0.25 -2.69 -6.52
C LEU A 29 0.71 -3.39 -7.80
N LYS A 30 0.04 -3.15 -8.93
CA LYS A 30 0.43 -3.71 -10.24
C LYS A 30 1.12 -2.69 -11.16
N ASP A 31 1.31 -1.46 -10.68
CA ASP A 31 1.91 -0.37 -11.45
C ASP A 31 3.46 -0.38 -11.30
N ARG A 32 4.10 0.72 -11.64
CA ARG A 32 5.55 0.94 -11.58
C ARG A 32 6.04 0.95 -10.13
N PRO A 33 7.34 0.69 -9.89
CA PRO A 33 7.88 0.51 -8.54
C PRO A 33 7.56 1.66 -7.57
N ALA A 34 7.65 2.91 -8.05
CA ALA A 34 7.32 4.10 -7.26
C ALA A 34 5.85 4.17 -6.82
N VAL A 35 4.93 3.63 -7.63
CA VAL A 35 3.49 3.58 -7.33
C VAL A 35 3.19 2.39 -6.43
N ARG A 36 3.79 1.21 -6.68
CA ARG A 36 3.63 0.02 -5.82
C ARG A 36 4.04 0.31 -4.39
N ARG A 37 5.18 0.98 -4.19
CA ARG A 37 5.66 1.39 -2.86
C ARG A 37 4.64 2.27 -2.15
N ARG A 38 4.07 3.27 -2.85
CA ARG A 38 3.05 4.14 -2.28
C ARG A 38 1.75 3.41 -1.97
N ALA A 39 1.36 2.46 -2.82
CA ALA A 39 0.19 1.61 -2.57
C ALA A 39 0.38 0.79 -1.30
N VAL A 40 1.54 0.15 -1.11
CA VAL A 40 1.87 -0.59 0.12
C VAL A 40 1.79 0.32 1.35
N LEU A 41 2.39 1.51 1.33
CA LEU A 41 2.30 2.46 2.43
C LEU A 41 0.85 2.92 2.69
N ALA A 42 0.05 3.10 1.65
CA ALA A 42 -1.35 3.48 1.78
C ALA A 42 -2.21 2.36 2.39
N LEU A 43 -1.82 1.09 2.22
CA LEU A 43 -2.48 -0.05 2.85
C LEU A 43 -2.38 -0.03 4.38
N ALA A 44 -1.43 0.71 4.96
CA ALA A 44 -1.31 0.90 6.42
C ALA A 44 -2.57 1.45 7.08
N ALA A 45 -3.40 2.19 6.33
CA ALA A 45 -4.64 2.78 6.80
C ALA A 45 -5.85 1.84 6.63
N PHE A 46 -5.66 0.62 6.15
CA PHE A 46 -6.72 -0.34 5.86
C PHE A 46 -6.45 -1.69 6.52
N GLU A 47 -7.52 -2.39 6.85
CA GLU A 47 -7.47 -3.73 7.45
C GLU A 47 -8.31 -4.73 6.64
N GLY A 48 -8.02 -6.02 6.84
CA GLY A 48 -8.77 -7.15 6.26
C GLY A 48 -7.93 -8.07 5.37
N ASP A 49 -8.48 -9.23 5.04
CA ASP A 49 -7.76 -10.31 4.36
C ASP A 49 -7.12 -9.90 3.02
N ASP A 50 -7.78 -9.06 2.20
CA ASP A 50 -7.18 -8.60 0.95
C ASP A 50 -5.94 -7.70 1.16
N VAL A 51 -5.90 -6.98 2.28
CA VAL A 51 -4.77 -6.10 2.64
C VAL A 51 -3.60 -6.94 3.10
N GLU A 52 -3.85 -7.92 3.98
CA GLU A 52 -2.82 -8.86 4.43
C GLU A 52 -2.24 -9.62 3.23
N ALA A 53 -3.08 -10.21 2.37
CA ALA A 53 -2.64 -10.88 1.15
C ALA A 53 -1.86 -9.97 0.17
N ALA A 54 -2.19 -8.67 0.15
CA ALA A 54 -1.47 -7.69 -0.64
C ALA A 54 -0.10 -7.35 -0.06
N LEU A 55 0.00 -7.21 1.27
CA LEU A 55 1.26 -6.97 1.98
C LEU A 55 2.18 -8.18 1.88
N GLU A 56 1.65 -9.41 2.05
CA GLU A 56 2.41 -10.64 1.85
C GLU A 56 2.99 -10.71 0.44
N ARG A 57 2.19 -10.38 -0.59
CA ARG A 57 2.69 -10.32 -1.97
C ARG A 57 3.79 -9.27 -2.16
N ALA A 58 3.69 -8.14 -1.44
CA ALA A 58 4.65 -7.07 -1.52
C ALA A 58 6.00 -7.43 -0.87
N LEU A 59 6.05 -8.40 0.06
CA LEU A 59 7.30 -8.98 0.58
C LEU A 59 8.12 -9.70 -0.49
N GLU A 60 7.45 -10.19 -1.55
CA GLU A 60 8.09 -10.86 -2.68
C GLU A 60 8.31 -9.93 -3.89
N ASP A 61 8.09 -8.62 -3.73
CA ASP A 61 8.22 -7.66 -4.84
C ASP A 61 9.66 -7.60 -5.36
N ARG A 62 9.81 -7.41 -6.67
CA ARG A 62 11.12 -7.27 -7.32
C ARG A 62 11.90 -6.07 -6.80
N ASP A 63 11.19 -5.01 -6.42
CA ASP A 63 11.78 -3.79 -5.88
C ASP A 63 12.02 -3.93 -4.37
N TRP A 64 13.25 -3.69 -3.95
CA TRP A 64 13.64 -3.83 -2.54
C TRP A 64 12.95 -2.80 -1.63
N GLN A 65 12.59 -1.62 -2.14
CA GLN A 65 11.90 -0.59 -1.35
C GLN A 65 10.44 -0.96 -1.08
N VAL A 66 9.81 -1.70 -2.01
CA VAL A 66 8.45 -2.22 -1.83
C VAL A 66 8.45 -3.31 -0.77
N ARG A 67 9.43 -4.23 -0.82
CA ARG A 67 9.60 -5.28 0.19
C ARG A 67 9.80 -4.72 1.58
N GLN A 68 10.72 -3.75 1.73
CA GLN A 68 10.97 -3.10 3.02
C GLN A 68 9.74 -2.38 3.56
N ALA A 69 8.92 -1.74 2.70
CA ALA A 69 7.69 -1.12 3.14
C ALA A 69 6.65 -2.14 3.64
N ALA A 70 6.58 -3.32 3.00
CA ALA A 70 5.70 -4.39 3.45
C ALA A 70 6.21 -5.05 4.75
N GLU A 71 7.52 -5.22 4.91
CA GLU A 71 8.14 -5.70 6.14
C GLU A 71 7.91 -4.74 7.32
N ASP A 72 7.99 -3.43 7.10
CA ASP A 72 7.69 -2.41 8.11
C ASP A 72 6.23 -2.50 8.58
N LEU A 73 5.32 -2.83 7.65
CA LEU A 73 3.88 -2.95 7.91
C LEU A 73 3.45 -4.31 8.46
N LEU A 74 4.16 -5.40 8.17
CA LEU A 74 3.89 -6.73 8.73
C LEU A 74 4.75 -7.03 9.97
N GLY A 75 5.75 -6.18 10.22
CA GLY A 75 6.59 -6.24 11.40
C GLY A 75 5.78 -6.06 12.69
N PRO A 76 6.36 -6.40 13.85
CA PRO A 76 5.66 -6.50 15.14
C PRO A 76 5.12 -5.19 15.74
N GLY A 77 4.87 -4.15 14.93
CA GLY A 77 4.27 -2.87 15.33
C GLY A 77 2.92 -2.54 14.69
N ALA A 78 2.41 -3.34 13.74
CA ALA A 78 1.16 -3.02 13.04
C ALA A 78 -0.10 -3.69 13.62
N THR A 79 0.05 -4.78 14.38
CA THR A 79 -1.05 -5.33 15.18
C THR A 79 -1.17 -4.54 16.48
N GLY A 80 -2.18 -3.66 16.50
CA GLY A 80 -2.58 -2.76 17.57
C GLY A 80 -2.07 -3.05 18.98
N ASP A 81 -1.20 -2.16 19.47
CA ASP A 81 -1.21 -1.75 20.86
C ASP A 81 -1.80 -0.33 20.92
N HIS A 82 -3.13 -0.27 21.05
CA HIS A 82 -3.80 0.92 21.59
C HIS A 82 -3.95 0.67 23.10
N PRO A 83 -3.24 1.40 23.98
CA PRO A 83 -3.62 1.45 25.39
C PRO A 83 -4.97 2.17 25.60
#